data_AF-A0A7V6E8Z6-F1
#
_entry.id   AF-A0A7V6E8Z6-F1
#
_cell.length_a   1.000
_cell.length_b   1.000
_cell.length_c   1.000
_cell.angle_alpha   90.00
_cell.angle_beta   90.00
_cell.angle_gamma   90.00
#
_symmetry.space_group_name_H-M   'P 1'
#
loop_
_entity.id
_entity.type
_entity.pdbx_description
1 polymer ?
#
loop_
_entity_poly.entity_id
_entity_poly.type
_entity_poly.pdbx_seq_one_letter_code
_entity_poly.pdbx_strand_id
1 'polypeptide(L)'
;MRLKPLLPFFFFLSFPLPAIPQEGLVLGEFHLARDAILDGDTIRVQELPKTLRLLFIDTEETFKNRKDEVMYRSLGFQEYLKAKRGASKRPVKCATPMGEEAKEFAKKFFEGVQVVRLERDHPKQIKDVNGRFLAYVFAYKDGKWVNYNIEAIRAGMSPYFTKYSYSRRFHDDFVKAQEEARKAKRGIWDPKKEHYEDYDERLRWWNARADFIKRFEEAGKGRDDFIDLSDYDALDRLLAHVSKKVHVLGTVSKVFYPESKGPIKAALSRSKEGRLYLIFFNRKVFEEARIEDFVQEYVWVEGKVSTYTEKRSKKEMLEILIERPDQIRYAEGL
;
A
#
# COMPACT_ATOMS: atom_id res chain seq x y z
N MET A 1 49.75 -22.14 -30.99
CA MET A 1 49.11 -21.93 -29.67
C MET A 1 48.44 -20.55 -29.69
N ARG A 2 47.11 -20.48 -29.77
CA ARG A 2 46.36 -19.20 -29.86
C ARG A 2 46.22 -18.58 -28.46
N LEU A 3 46.72 -17.36 -28.26
CA LEU A 3 46.42 -16.55 -27.07
C LEU A 3 44.94 -16.12 -27.10
N LYS A 4 44.22 -16.33 -26.00
CA LYS A 4 42.88 -15.76 -25.75
C LYS A 4 43.04 -14.35 -25.18
N PRO A 5 42.17 -13.38 -25.54
CA PRO A 5 42.23 -12.04 -24.98
C PRO A 5 41.65 -12.04 -23.55
N LEU A 6 42.25 -11.25 -22.66
CA LEU A 6 41.76 -10.98 -21.31
C LEU A 6 40.46 -10.16 -21.38
N LEU A 7 39.41 -10.65 -20.72
CA LEU A 7 38.18 -9.90 -20.45
C LEU A 7 38.50 -8.81 -19.40
N PRO A 8 38.05 -7.55 -19.56
CA PRO A 8 38.26 -6.52 -18.55
C PRO A 8 37.39 -6.84 -17.34
N PHE A 9 38.05 -6.94 -16.18
CA PHE A 9 37.41 -7.10 -14.88
C PHE A 9 36.73 -5.76 -14.53
N PHE A 10 35.42 -5.66 -14.73
CA PHE A 10 34.65 -4.52 -14.23
C PHE A 10 34.59 -4.62 -12.69
N PHE A 11 35.41 -3.81 -12.01
CA PHE A 11 35.26 -3.54 -10.59
C PHE A 11 33.92 -2.82 -10.38
N PHE A 12 32.88 -3.55 -9.99
CA PHE A 12 31.73 -2.93 -9.35
C PHE A 12 32.19 -2.50 -7.95
N LEU A 13 32.46 -1.21 -7.77
CA LEU A 13 32.48 -0.58 -6.46
C LEU A 13 31.11 -0.78 -5.82
N SER A 14 31.00 -1.84 -5.01
CA SER A 14 29.87 -2.03 -4.11
C SER A 14 30.00 -1.00 -2.99
N PHE A 15 29.45 0.19 -3.20
CA PHE A 15 29.23 1.12 -2.09
C PHE A 15 28.34 0.40 -1.06
N PRO A 16 28.74 0.35 0.22
CA PRO A 16 27.86 -0.17 1.26
C PRO A 16 26.59 0.68 1.24
N LEU A 17 25.43 0.01 1.09
CA LEU A 17 24.14 0.69 1.22
C LEU A 17 24.15 1.45 2.55
N PRO A 18 23.87 2.77 2.57
CA PRO A 18 23.73 3.47 3.83
C PRO A 18 22.68 2.73 4.66
N ALA A 19 23.00 2.44 5.92
CA ALA A 19 22.06 1.82 6.84
C ALA A 19 20.87 2.77 6.99
N ILE A 20 19.77 2.46 6.29
CA ILE A 20 18.55 3.25 6.38
C ILE A 20 18.10 3.18 7.84
N PRO A 21 17.91 4.31 8.52
CA PRO A 21 17.48 4.31 9.90
C PRO A 21 16.23 3.45 10.06
N GLN A 22 16.27 2.49 10.97
CA GLN A 22 15.08 1.70 11.30
C GLN A 22 14.03 2.60 11.96
N GLU A 23 14.48 3.59 12.73
CA GLU A 23 13.66 4.56 13.44
C GLU A 23 13.65 5.95 12.78
N GLY A 24 12.66 6.77 13.13
CA GLY A 24 12.51 8.14 12.64
C GLY A 24 11.68 8.27 11.36
N LEU A 25 11.33 9.53 11.05
CA LEU A 25 10.50 9.87 9.89
C LEU A 25 11.33 10.26 8.67
N VAL A 26 12.55 10.76 8.84
CA VAL A 26 13.43 11.14 7.72
C VAL A 26 14.33 9.97 7.39
N LEU A 27 14.25 9.45 6.17
CA LEU A 27 15.09 8.36 5.70
C LEU A 27 16.48 8.83 5.30
N GLY A 28 16.58 10.08 4.87
CA GLY A 28 17.80 10.71 4.37
C GLY A 28 17.63 11.30 2.98
N GLU A 29 18.76 11.69 2.39
CA GLU A 29 18.87 12.19 1.03
C GLU A 29 19.44 11.11 0.12
N PHE A 30 18.88 11.01 -1.08
CA PHE A 30 19.13 9.91 -2.01
C PHE A 30 19.28 10.47 -3.43
N HIS A 31 20.19 9.90 -4.20
CA HIS A 31 20.36 10.28 -5.60
C HIS A 31 19.29 9.61 -6.46
N LEU A 32 18.64 10.38 -7.33
CA LEU A 32 17.76 9.81 -8.34
C LEU A 32 18.57 8.89 -9.27
N ALA A 33 18.00 7.72 -9.59
CA ALA A 33 18.60 6.83 -10.56
C ALA A 33 18.50 7.39 -11.99
N ARG A 34 19.30 6.86 -12.91
CA ARG A 34 19.05 7.08 -14.35
C ARG A 34 17.65 6.55 -14.69
N ASP A 35 16.87 7.34 -15.42
CA ASP A 35 15.47 7.03 -15.76
C ASP A 35 14.62 6.72 -14.50
N ALA A 36 14.85 7.48 -13.42
CA ALA A 36 14.23 7.27 -12.11
C ALA A 36 12.70 7.23 -12.12
N ILE A 37 12.06 7.95 -13.03
CA ILE A 37 10.61 8.12 -13.08
C ILE A 37 9.98 7.02 -13.94
N LEU A 38 9.48 5.97 -13.29
CA LEU A 38 8.89 4.82 -13.97
C LEU A 38 7.40 5.03 -14.25
N ASP A 39 6.72 5.67 -13.30
CA ASP A 39 5.29 5.98 -13.33
C ASP A 39 5.00 7.25 -12.51
N GLY A 40 3.79 7.79 -12.56
CA GLY A 40 3.40 8.99 -11.80
C GLY A 40 3.53 8.84 -10.27
N ASP A 41 3.41 7.61 -9.76
CA ASP A 41 3.51 7.27 -8.33
C ASP A 41 4.66 6.30 -7.98
N THR A 42 5.61 6.08 -8.90
CA THR A 42 6.68 5.09 -8.75
C THR A 42 8.03 5.64 -9.24
N ILE A 43 8.95 5.82 -8.30
CA ILE A 43 10.29 6.41 -8.51
C ILE A 43 11.39 5.43 -8.06
N ARG A 44 12.59 5.53 -8.65
CA ARG A 44 13.80 4.81 -8.24
C ARG A 44 14.91 5.76 -7.81
N VAL A 45 15.57 5.42 -6.70
CA VAL A 45 16.82 6.04 -6.25
C VAL A 45 17.98 5.05 -6.34
N GLN A 46 19.21 5.54 -6.37
CA GLN A 46 20.41 4.71 -6.60
C GLN A 46 20.72 3.79 -5.41
N GLU A 47 20.55 4.30 -4.21
CA GLU A 47 20.98 3.67 -2.96
C GLU A 47 19.94 2.70 -2.39
N LEU A 48 18.80 2.50 -3.06
CA LEU A 48 17.79 1.54 -2.64
C LEU A 48 17.61 0.43 -3.69
N PRO A 49 17.55 -0.84 -3.28
CA PRO A 49 17.49 -1.97 -4.20
C PRO A 49 16.14 -2.12 -4.91
N LYS A 50 15.12 -1.36 -4.50
CA LYS A 50 13.76 -1.42 -5.03
C LYS A 50 13.22 -0.03 -5.28
N THR A 51 12.20 0.04 -6.12
CA THR A 51 11.43 1.26 -6.34
C THR A 51 10.70 1.69 -5.07
N LEU A 52 10.38 2.97 -5.02
CA LEU A 52 9.57 3.58 -3.98
C LEU A 52 8.09 3.41 -4.33
N ARG A 53 7.27 3.13 -3.31
CA ARG A 53 5.82 3.32 -3.38
C ARG A 53 5.53 4.67 -2.74
N LEU A 54 5.09 5.62 -3.56
CA LEU A 54 4.79 6.95 -3.06
C LEU A 54 3.52 6.93 -2.22
N LEU A 55 3.62 7.52 -1.04
CA LEU A 55 2.55 7.53 -0.04
C LEU A 55 1.40 8.46 -0.44
N PHE A 56 0.18 8.01 -0.19
CA PHE A 56 -1.08 8.76 -0.35
C PHE A 56 -1.40 9.31 -1.75
N ILE A 57 -0.69 8.82 -2.77
CA ILE A 57 -1.07 9.00 -4.17
C ILE A 57 -1.26 7.63 -4.83
N ASP A 58 -2.11 7.62 -5.84
CA ASP A 58 -2.40 6.52 -6.75
C ASP A 58 -2.69 7.12 -8.13
N THR A 59 -1.67 7.23 -8.96
CA THR A 59 -1.84 7.74 -10.33
C THR A 59 -2.46 6.65 -11.20
N GLU A 60 -3.16 7.03 -12.27
CA GLU A 60 -3.64 6.05 -13.25
C GLU A 60 -2.44 5.34 -13.92
N GLU A 61 -2.67 4.13 -14.44
CA GLU A 61 -1.56 3.35 -14.99
C GLU A 61 -1.17 3.84 -16.39
N THR A 62 0.09 3.65 -16.77
CA THR A 62 0.58 3.88 -18.14
C THR A 62 0.36 2.67 -19.04
N PHE A 63 0.34 2.87 -20.37
CA PHE A 63 0.18 1.81 -21.37
C PHE A 63 1.47 0.98 -21.50
N LYS A 64 1.71 0.11 -20.51
CA LYS A 64 2.92 -0.72 -20.42
C LYS A 64 2.96 -1.89 -21.40
N ASN A 65 1.82 -2.27 -21.99
CA ASN A 65 1.74 -3.42 -22.90
C ASN A 65 0.87 -3.12 -24.13
N ARG A 66 1.29 -3.67 -25.28
CA ARG A 66 0.62 -3.47 -26.59
C ARG A 66 -0.83 -3.95 -26.62
N LYS A 67 -1.18 -4.96 -25.82
CA LYS A 67 -2.55 -5.50 -25.82
C LYS A 67 -3.54 -4.47 -25.26
N ASP A 68 -3.20 -3.81 -24.16
CA ASP A 68 -4.04 -2.77 -23.56
C ASP A 68 -4.18 -1.57 -24.50
N GLU A 69 -3.07 -1.15 -25.13
CA GLU A 69 -3.08 -0.03 -26.07
C GLU A 69 -3.96 -0.33 -27.29
N VAL A 70 -3.81 -1.52 -27.90
CA VAL A 70 -4.65 -1.93 -29.04
C VAL A 70 -6.11 -1.97 -28.63
N MET A 71 -6.42 -2.54 -27.46
CA MET A 71 -7.79 -2.62 -26.96
C MET A 71 -8.41 -1.23 -26.77
N TYR A 72 -7.69 -0.31 -26.14
CA TYR A 72 -8.09 1.09 -26.00
C TYR A 72 -8.37 1.75 -27.36
N ARG A 73 -7.43 1.65 -28.30
CA ARG A 73 -7.55 2.27 -29.64
C ARG A 73 -8.69 1.67 -30.47
N SER A 74 -8.97 0.38 -30.32
CA SER A 74 -10.01 -0.30 -31.10
C SER A 74 -11.42 -0.08 -30.55
N LEU A 75 -11.58 0.06 -29.23
CA LEU A 75 -12.89 0.19 -28.59
C LEU A 75 -13.32 1.64 -28.39
N GLY A 76 -12.37 2.57 -28.27
CA GLY A 76 -12.63 3.86 -27.67
C GLY A 76 -12.65 3.78 -26.14
N PHE A 77 -12.50 4.92 -25.47
CA PHE A 77 -12.20 4.97 -24.04
C PHE A 77 -13.32 4.38 -23.16
N GLN A 78 -14.58 4.68 -23.47
CA GLN A 78 -15.74 4.26 -22.67
C GLN A 78 -15.93 2.74 -22.66
N GLU A 79 -15.93 2.14 -23.85
CA GLU A 79 -16.04 0.71 -24.06
C GLU A 79 -14.82 -0.02 -23.49
N TYR A 80 -13.63 0.58 -23.61
CA TYR A 80 -12.41 0.09 -22.98
C TYR A 80 -12.55 0.03 -21.45
N LEU A 81 -12.98 1.10 -20.77
CA LEU A 81 -13.19 1.09 -19.32
C LEU A 81 -14.19 0.02 -18.88
N LYS A 82 -15.32 -0.10 -19.59
CA LYS A 82 -16.32 -1.15 -19.32
C LYS A 82 -15.73 -2.54 -19.46
N ALA A 83 -14.96 -2.79 -20.51
CA ALA A 83 -14.34 -4.08 -20.74
C ALA A 83 -13.23 -4.40 -19.71
N LYS A 84 -12.49 -3.38 -19.24
CA LYS A 84 -11.53 -3.54 -18.14
C LYS A 84 -12.21 -3.84 -16.81
N ARG A 85 -13.35 -3.20 -16.50
CA ARG A 85 -14.14 -3.48 -15.29
C ARG A 85 -14.74 -4.87 -15.32
N GLY A 86 -15.31 -5.28 -16.47
CA GLY A 86 -15.94 -6.59 -16.63
C GLY A 86 -16.97 -6.86 -15.53
N ALA A 87 -16.91 -8.04 -14.91
CA ALA A 87 -17.77 -8.42 -13.78
C ALA A 87 -17.23 -7.98 -12.40
N SER A 88 -16.16 -7.19 -12.34
CA SER A 88 -15.59 -6.75 -11.07
C SER A 88 -16.57 -5.86 -10.31
N LYS A 89 -16.87 -6.25 -9.07
CA LYS A 89 -17.69 -5.45 -8.16
C LYS A 89 -16.95 -4.18 -7.68
N ARG A 90 -15.61 -4.21 -7.66
CA ARG A 90 -14.76 -3.10 -7.21
C ARG A 90 -14.14 -2.35 -8.40
N PRO A 91 -13.79 -1.06 -8.23
CA PRO A 91 -13.01 -0.31 -9.21
C PRO A 91 -11.73 -1.04 -9.60
N VAL A 92 -11.46 -1.13 -10.90
CA VAL A 92 -10.26 -1.80 -11.44
C VAL A 92 -9.21 -0.77 -11.84
N LYS A 93 -7.94 -1.18 -11.88
CA LYS A 93 -6.88 -0.35 -12.46
C LYS A 93 -6.64 -0.74 -13.91
N CYS A 94 -6.52 0.24 -14.79
CA CYS A 94 -6.17 0.05 -16.19
C CYS A 94 -5.36 1.23 -16.73
N ALA A 95 -4.68 1.03 -17.86
CA ALA A 95 -3.91 2.10 -18.47
C ALA A 95 -4.82 3.19 -19.05
N THR A 96 -4.44 4.46 -18.93
CA THR A 96 -5.21 5.60 -19.46
C THR A 96 -4.29 6.72 -19.98
N PRO A 97 -4.80 7.65 -20.80
CA PRO A 97 -4.06 8.85 -21.15
C PRO A 97 -3.67 9.70 -19.94
N MET A 98 -4.51 9.80 -18.92
CA MET A 98 -4.15 10.50 -17.68
C MET A 98 -3.01 9.83 -16.92
N GLY A 99 -2.82 8.51 -17.04
CA GLY A 99 -1.64 7.83 -16.51
C GLY A 99 -0.34 8.30 -17.19
N GLU A 100 -0.37 8.46 -18.52
CA GLU A 100 0.77 9.02 -19.27
C GLU A 100 1.05 10.49 -18.89
N GLU A 101 -0.01 11.30 -18.74
CA GLU A 101 0.12 12.67 -18.27
C GLU A 101 0.71 12.76 -16.86
N ALA A 102 0.30 11.87 -15.95
CA ALA A 102 0.84 11.81 -14.59
C ALA A 102 2.33 11.47 -14.58
N LYS A 103 2.76 10.54 -15.44
CA LYS A 103 4.18 10.21 -15.62
C LYS A 103 4.96 11.38 -16.21
N GLU A 104 4.38 12.11 -17.17
CA GLU A 104 5.03 13.27 -17.76
C GLU A 104 5.13 14.44 -16.77
N PHE A 105 4.10 14.67 -15.95
CA PHE A 105 4.14 15.60 -14.83
C PHE A 105 5.27 15.25 -13.86
N ALA A 106 5.39 13.97 -13.50
CA ALA A 106 6.47 13.50 -12.63
C ALA A 106 7.86 13.81 -13.21
N LYS A 107 8.08 13.51 -14.50
CA LYS A 107 9.35 13.84 -15.18
C LYS A 107 9.68 15.33 -15.13
N LYS A 108 8.71 16.18 -15.46
CA LYS A 108 8.88 17.65 -15.41
C LYS A 108 9.13 18.14 -13.98
N PHE A 109 8.42 17.58 -13.01
CA PHE A 109 8.64 17.93 -11.61
C PHE A 109 10.06 17.60 -11.18
N PHE A 110 10.64 16.46 -11.58
CA PHE A 110 12.00 16.09 -11.22
C PHE A 110 13.08 16.54 -12.21
N GLU A 111 12.74 17.36 -13.20
CA GLU A 111 13.72 17.90 -14.15
C GLU A 111 14.78 18.73 -13.41
N GLY A 112 16.06 18.45 -13.71
CA GLY A 112 17.21 19.07 -13.06
C GLY A 112 17.46 18.63 -11.61
N VAL A 113 16.59 17.80 -11.01
CA VAL A 113 16.76 17.29 -9.64
C VAL A 113 17.72 16.11 -9.65
N GLN A 114 18.79 16.19 -8.86
CA GLN A 114 19.75 15.08 -8.69
C GLN A 114 19.51 14.32 -7.39
N VAL A 115 19.17 15.04 -6.33
CA VAL A 115 19.00 14.51 -4.97
C VAL A 115 17.57 14.78 -4.51
N VAL A 116 16.97 13.78 -3.87
CA VAL A 116 15.67 13.88 -3.21
C VAL A 116 15.80 13.49 -1.74
N ARG A 117 15.01 14.14 -0.90
CA ARG A 117 14.84 13.71 0.49
C ARG A 117 13.65 12.77 0.59
N LEU A 118 13.86 11.61 1.21
CA LEU A 118 12.82 10.62 1.43
C LEU A 118 12.37 10.66 2.89
N GLU A 119 11.05 10.58 3.10
CA GLU A 119 10.47 10.56 4.45
C GLU A 119 9.33 9.56 4.56
N ARG A 120 9.11 8.99 5.75
CA ARG A 120 7.99 8.11 6.08
C ARG A 120 6.81 8.89 6.64
N ASP A 121 5.62 8.29 6.56
CA ASP A 121 4.46 8.77 7.32
C ASP A 121 4.40 8.18 8.73
N HIS A 122 4.75 6.89 8.86
CA HIS A 122 4.78 6.18 10.14
C HIS A 122 6.18 5.61 10.39
N PRO A 123 6.73 5.71 11.61
CA PRO A 123 8.05 5.17 11.91
C PRO A 123 8.09 3.64 11.76
N LYS A 124 6.99 2.94 12.03
CA LYS A 124 6.93 1.46 12.01
C LYS A 124 6.46 0.85 10.68
N GLN A 125 5.93 1.64 9.75
CA GLN A 125 5.45 1.14 8.45
C GLN A 125 6.45 1.50 7.35
N ILE A 126 7.43 0.62 7.14
CA ILE A 126 8.62 0.92 6.32
C ILE A 126 8.43 0.51 4.86
N LYS A 127 7.81 -0.64 4.61
CA LYS A 127 7.67 -1.26 3.29
C LYS A 127 6.26 -1.75 3.03
N ASP A 128 5.88 -1.80 1.77
CA ASP A 128 4.67 -2.49 1.33
C ASP A 128 4.87 -4.03 1.27
N VAL A 129 3.80 -4.76 0.97
CA VAL A 129 3.82 -6.23 0.76
C VAL A 129 4.80 -6.68 -0.32
N ASN A 130 5.14 -5.82 -1.29
CA ASN A 130 6.08 -6.13 -2.36
C ASN A 130 7.53 -5.82 -1.97
N GLY A 131 7.75 -5.24 -0.80
CA GLY A 131 9.03 -4.83 -0.26
C GLY A 131 9.52 -3.48 -0.81
N ARG A 132 8.65 -2.68 -1.45
CA ARG A 132 8.95 -1.30 -1.85
C ARG A 132 8.92 -0.41 -0.63
N PHE A 133 9.85 0.54 -0.53
CA PHE A 133 9.84 1.51 0.55
C PHE A 133 8.66 2.47 0.40
N LEU A 134 7.96 2.70 1.51
CA LEU A 134 6.87 3.66 1.62
C LEU A 134 7.47 5.04 1.90
N ALA A 135 7.28 6.00 0.98
CA ALA A 135 7.91 7.31 1.12
C ALA A 135 7.07 8.48 0.58
N TYR A 136 7.20 9.61 1.26
CA TYR A 136 7.12 10.93 0.66
C TYR A 136 8.44 11.25 -0.04
N VAL A 137 8.37 11.94 -1.18
CA VAL A 137 9.55 12.39 -1.92
C VAL A 137 9.55 13.91 -1.95
N PHE A 138 10.63 14.50 -1.45
CA PHE A 138 10.84 15.93 -1.50
C PHE A 138 11.94 16.26 -2.50
N ALA A 139 11.70 17.24 -3.36
CA ALA A 139 12.72 17.82 -4.23
C ALA A 139 13.08 19.22 -3.72
N TYR A 140 14.35 19.58 -3.73
CA TYR A 140 14.77 20.93 -3.39
C TYR A 140 14.58 21.86 -4.60
N LYS A 141 13.71 22.84 -4.47
CA LYS A 141 13.31 23.78 -5.53
C LYS A 141 13.14 25.17 -4.94
N ASP A 142 13.70 26.19 -5.60
CA ASP A 142 13.58 27.60 -5.20
C ASP A 142 13.91 27.85 -3.72
N GLY A 143 14.99 27.23 -3.24
CA GLY A 143 15.47 27.39 -1.85
C GLY A 143 14.66 26.64 -0.79
N LYS A 144 13.77 25.72 -1.16
CA LYS A 144 12.98 24.92 -0.20
C LYS A 144 12.74 23.48 -0.66
N TRP A 145 12.47 22.60 0.30
CA TRP A 145 12.02 21.24 0.02
C TRP A 145 10.53 21.24 -0.31
N VAL A 146 10.16 20.71 -1.48
CA VAL A 146 8.79 20.63 -2.00
C VAL A 146 8.34 19.17 -2.04
N ASN A 147 7.21 18.85 -1.40
CA ASN A 147 6.64 17.50 -1.32
C ASN A 147 5.94 17.13 -2.64
N TYR A 148 6.56 16.28 -3.45
CA TYR A 148 6.01 15.84 -4.73
C TYR A 148 4.63 15.19 -4.59
N ASN A 149 4.41 14.41 -3.54
CA ASN A 149 3.15 13.68 -3.35
C ASN A 149 1.97 14.67 -3.27
N ILE A 150 2.14 15.79 -2.56
CA ILE A 150 1.11 16.84 -2.45
C ILE A 150 0.97 17.58 -3.79
N GLU A 151 2.07 17.91 -4.46
CA GLU A 151 2.03 18.60 -5.76
C GLU A 151 1.36 17.77 -6.85
N ALA A 152 1.55 16.44 -6.85
CA ALA A 152 0.87 15.54 -7.77
C ALA A 152 -0.65 15.59 -7.60
N ILE A 153 -1.16 15.63 -6.37
CA ILE A 153 -2.59 15.82 -6.10
C ILE A 153 -3.05 17.22 -6.50
N ARG A 154 -2.29 18.27 -6.15
CA ARG A 154 -2.62 19.67 -6.48
C ARG A 154 -2.71 19.90 -7.99
N ALA A 155 -1.88 19.20 -8.77
CA ALA A 155 -1.90 19.21 -10.23
C ALA A 155 -3.02 18.34 -10.82
N GLY A 156 -3.75 17.57 -10.02
CA GLY A 156 -4.81 16.67 -10.47
C GLY A 156 -4.28 15.40 -11.12
N MET A 157 -3.05 14.97 -10.84
CA MET A 157 -2.49 13.72 -11.38
C MET A 157 -2.92 12.49 -10.57
N SER A 158 -3.42 12.71 -9.36
CA SER A 158 -3.87 11.66 -8.45
C SER A 158 -4.93 12.19 -7.48
N PRO A 159 -5.90 11.36 -7.04
CA PRO A 159 -6.71 11.68 -5.87
C PRO A 159 -5.89 11.49 -4.57
N TYR A 160 -6.43 11.95 -3.46
CA TYR A 160 -5.91 11.61 -2.14
C TYR A 160 -6.21 10.14 -1.81
N PHE A 161 -5.17 9.31 -1.91
CA PHE A 161 -5.28 7.86 -1.81
C PHE A 161 -5.18 7.40 -0.35
N THR A 162 -6.33 7.36 0.33
CA THR A 162 -6.46 7.08 1.78
C THR A 162 -6.63 5.59 2.11
N LYS A 163 -6.53 4.69 1.11
CA LYS A 163 -6.86 3.25 1.22
C LYS A 163 -6.20 2.53 2.41
N TYR A 164 -5.01 2.99 2.81
CA TYR A 164 -4.18 2.36 3.84
C TYR A 164 -4.05 3.16 5.14
N SER A 165 -4.71 4.32 5.25
CA SER A 165 -4.82 5.23 6.39
C SER A 165 -5.02 6.67 5.88
N TYR A 166 -5.36 7.59 6.77
CA TYR A 166 -5.06 9.00 6.55
C TYR A 166 -3.57 9.27 6.79
N SER A 167 -3.06 10.31 6.15
CA SER A 167 -1.70 10.80 6.40
C SER A 167 -1.62 11.33 7.82
N ARG A 168 -0.67 10.85 8.62
CA ARG A 168 -0.50 11.34 10.00
C ARG A 168 0.18 12.70 10.04
N ARG A 169 0.78 13.13 8.91
CA ARG A 169 1.65 14.30 8.84
C ARG A 169 1.14 15.41 7.92
N PHE A 170 0.44 15.06 6.85
CA PHE A 170 0.08 15.96 5.76
C PHE A 170 -1.39 15.80 5.33
N HIS A 171 -2.27 15.30 6.22
CA HIS A 171 -3.69 15.09 5.91
C HIS A 171 -4.34 16.35 5.34
N ASP A 172 -4.26 17.46 6.06
CA ASP A 172 -4.91 18.72 5.69
C ASP A 172 -4.33 19.28 4.38
N ASP A 173 -3.03 19.14 4.16
CA ASP A 173 -2.39 19.56 2.91
C ASP A 173 -2.88 18.75 1.71
N PHE A 174 -3.06 17.44 1.87
CA PHE A 174 -3.62 16.59 0.81
C PHE A 174 -5.08 16.88 0.52
N VAL A 175 -5.90 17.10 1.56
CA VAL A 175 -7.31 17.51 1.43
C VAL A 175 -7.39 18.81 0.65
N LYS A 176 -6.64 19.83 1.08
CA LYS A 176 -6.58 21.13 0.41
C LYS A 176 -6.10 21.03 -1.03
N ALA A 177 -5.04 20.27 -1.29
CA ALA A 177 -4.52 20.06 -2.65
C ALA A 177 -5.58 19.42 -3.57
N GLN A 178 -6.34 18.44 -3.07
CA GLN A 178 -7.40 17.81 -3.84
C GLN A 178 -8.55 18.78 -4.12
N GLU A 179 -8.96 19.58 -3.14
CA GLU A 179 -9.99 20.62 -3.31
C GLU A 179 -9.58 21.66 -4.35
N GLU A 180 -8.33 22.13 -4.30
CA GLU A 180 -7.76 23.04 -5.30
C GLU A 180 -7.82 22.44 -6.71
N ALA A 181 -7.42 21.17 -6.86
CA ALA A 181 -7.42 20.47 -8.14
C ALA A 181 -8.84 20.26 -8.69
N ARG A 182 -9.80 19.91 -7.83
CA ARG A 182 -11.22 19.75 -8.18
C ARG A 182 -11.84 21.07 -8.62
N LYS A 183 -11.66 22.14 -7.84
CA LYS A 183 -12.21 23.46 -8.14
C LYS A 183 -11.65 24.01 -9.46
N ALA A 184 -10.37 23.78 -9.71
CA ALA A 184 -9.71 24.20 -10.94
C ALA A 184 -9.86 23.21 -12.11
N LYS A 185 -10.59 22.09 -11.93
CA LYS A 185 -10.77 21.03 -12.93
C LYS A 185 -9.45 20.57 -13.56
N ARG A 186 -8.45 20.26 -12.74
CA ARG A 186 -7.12 19.84 -13.20
C ARG A 186 -7.05 18.33 -13.38
N GLY A 187 -6.36 17.87 -14.41
CA GLY A 187 -6.02 16.46 -14.61
C GLY A 187 -7.25 15.55 -14.57
N ILE A 188 -7.27 14.60 -13.63
CA ILE A 188 -8.37 13.64 -13.41
C ILE A 188 -9.71 14.29 -12.99
N TRP A 189 -9.72 15.61 -12.75
CA TRP A 189 -10.93 16.39 -12.46
C TRP A 189 -11.40 17.22 -13.65
N ASP A 190 -10.70 17.15 -14.79
CA ASP A 190 -11.12 17.78 -16.05
C ASP A 190 -12.05 16.82 -16.82
N PRO A 191 -13.35 17.15 -16.99
CA PRO A 191 -14.29 16.28 -17.70
C PRO A 191 -13.98 16.11 -19.19
N LYS A 192 -13.01 16.86 -19.74
CA LYS A 192 -12.56 16.73 -21.13
C LYS A 192 -11.43 15.70 -21.30
N LYS A 193 -10.89 15.18 -20.20
CA LYS A 193 -9.78 14.22 -20.23
C LYS A 193 -10.27 12.80 -20.04
N GLU A 194 -9.50 11.87 -20.61
CA GLU A 194 -9.75 10.44 -20.46
C GLU A 194 -9.07 9.92 -19.19
N HIS A 195 -9.88 9.76 -18.15
CA HIS A 195 -9.50 9.35 -16.81
C HIS A 195 -10.53 8.36 -16.24
N TYR A 196 -10.24 7.71 -15.12
CA TYR A 196 -11.23 6.86 -14.45
C TYR A 196 -12.49 7.64 -14.06
N GLU A 197 -13.66 7.07 -14.28
CA GLU A 197 -14.94 7.72 -13.98
C GLU A 197 -15.50 7.36 -12.59
N ASP A 198 -14.86 6.41 -11.91
CA ASP A 198 -15.31 5.83 -10.64
C ASP A 198 -14.61 6.41 -9.40
N TYR A 199 -14.08 7.64 -9.49
CA TYR A 199 -13.36 8.28 -8.38
C TYR A 199 -14.22 8.46 -7.12
N ASP A 200 -15.51 8.77 -7.25
CA ASP A 200 -16.39 8.88 -6.09
C ASP A 200 -16.60 7.52 -5.40
N GLU A 201 -16.67 6.43 -6.17
CA GLU A 201 -16.73 5.06 -5.64
C GLU A 201 -15.43 4.69 -4.91
N ARG A 202 -14.28 4.98 -5.54
CA ARG A 202 -12.96 4.76 -4.95
C ARG A 202 -12.76 5.53 -3.65
N LEU A 203 -13.08 6.81 -3.65
CA LEU A 203 -12.88 7.67 -2.48
C LEU A 203 -13.76 7.27 -1.31
N ARG A 204 -15.04 6.92 -1.55
CA ARG A 204 -15.90 6.36 -0.50
C ARG A 204 -15.30 5.11 0.12
N TRP A 205 -14.85 4.17 -0.72
CA TRP A 205 -14.22 2.93 -0.27
C TRP A 205 -12.93 3.19 0.52
N TRP A 206 -12.04 4.02 0.00
CA TRP A 206 -10.75 4.31 0.62
C TRP A 206 -10.91 5.07 1.94
N ASN A 207 -11.81 6.05 2.01
CA ASN A 207 -12.09 6.79 3.23
C ASN A 207 -12.73 5.89 4.30
N ALA A 208 -13.66 5.00 3.94
CA ALA A 208 -14.23 4.05 4.88
C ALA A 208 -13.15 3.15 5.52
N ARG A 209 -12.15 2.72 4.74
CA ARG A 209 -10.97 2.01 5.28
C ARG A 209 -10.13 2.91 6.17
N ALA A 210 -9.86 4.14 5.76
CA ALA A 210 -9.07 5.10 6.53
C ALA A 210 -9.70 5.43 7.88
N ASP A 211 -11.02 5.66 7.91
CA ASP A 211 -11.81 5.91 9.12
C ASP A 211 -11.74 4.73 10.08
N PHE A 212 -11.83 3.49 9.55
CA PHE A 212 -11.72 2.28 10.36
C PHE A 212 -10.34 2.14 11.01
N ILE A 213 -9.27 2.39 10.24
CA ILE A 213 -7.89 2.40 10.76
C ILE A 213 -7.72 3.50 11.82
N LYS A 214 -8.21 4.71 11.54
CA LYS A 214 -8.15 5.84 12.47
C LYS A 214 -8.83 5.52 13.81
N ARG A 215 -10.02 4.90 13.79
CA ARG A 215 -10.71 4.46 15.03
C ARG A 215 -9.89 3.44 15.82
N PHE A 216 -9.22 2.50 15.15
CA PHE A 216 -8.33 1.54 15.81
C PHE A 216 -7.13 2.24 16.47
N GLU A 217 -6.48 3.15 15.75
CA GLU A 217 -5.33 3.92 16.27
C GLU A 217 -5.72 4.81 17.46
N GLU A 218 -6.87 5.47 17.39
CA GLU A 218 -7.39 6.32 18.48
C GLU A 218 -7.73 5.50 19.73
N ALA A 219 -8.38 4.34 19.55
CA ALA A 219 -8.69 3.44 20.67
C ALA A 219 -7.43 2.83 21.31
N GLY A 220 -6.36 2.65 20.52
CA GLY A 220 -5.09 2.11 20.97
C GLY A 220 -4.08 3.14 21.49
N LYS A 221 -4.43 4.43 21.52
CA LYS A 221 -3.49 5.48 21.91
C LYS A 221 -2.96 5.27 23.33
N GLY A 222 -1.64 5.10 23.45
CA GLY A 222 -0.97 4.85 24.73
C GLY A 222 -1.06 3.41 25.25
N ARG A 223 -1.59 2.48 24.43
CA ARG A 223 -1.71 1.06 24.76
C ARG A 223 -0.79 0.20 23.90
N ASP A 224 -0.15 -0.77 24.50
CA ASP A 224 0.75 -1.71 23.84
C ASP A 224 0.03 -2.93 23.25
N ASP A 225 -1.18 -3.22 23.74
CA ASP A 225 -2.04 -4.33 23.32
C ASP A 225 -2.87 -4.04 22.06
N PHE A 226 -2.72 -2.86 21.45
CA PHE A 226 -3.23 -2.53 20.12
C PHE A 226 -2.14 -2.68 19.06
N ILE A 227 -2.24 -3.71 18.22
CA ILE A 227 -1.19 -4.13 17.29
C ILE A 227 -1.72 -4.06 15.85
N ASP A 228 -1.17 -3.15 15.03
CA ASP A 228 -1.37 -3.15 13.58
C ASP A 228 -0.35 -4.09 12.93
N LEU A 229 -0.82 -5.13 12.22
CA LEU A 229 0.03 -6.09 11.50
C LEU A 229 0.86 -5.46 10.36
N SER A 230 0.66 -4.17 10.10
CA SER A 230 1.45 -3.36 9.18
C SER A 230 2.78 -2.89 9.76
N ASP A 231 2.90 -2.87 11.09
CA ASP A 231 4.12 -2.45 11.78
C ASP A 231 5.19 -3.54 11.67
N TYR A 232 6.45 -3.14 11.48
CA TYR A 232 7.55 -4.10 11.32
C TYR A 232 7.76 -5.00 12.55
N ASP A 233 7.37 -4.54 13.75
CA ASP A 233 7.52 -5.24 15.03
C ASP A 233 6.24 -5.96 15.48
N ALA A 234 5.20 -6.00 14.64
CA ALA A 234 3.87 -6.47 15.06
C ALA A 234 3.87 -7.92 15.58
N LEU A 235 4.61 -8.82 14.93
CA LEU A 235 4.66 -10.22 15.34
C LEU A 235 5.44 -10.42 16.64
N ASP A 236 6.53 -9.68 16.85
CA ASP A 236 7.30 -9.71 18.09
C ASP A 236 6.44 -9.20 19.26
N ARG A 237 5.66 -8.14 19.01
CA ARG A 237 4.68 -7.63 19.99
C ARG A 237 3.59 -8.66 20.28
N LEU A 238 3.08 -9.37 19.28
CA LEU A 238 2.10 -10.45 19.50
C LEU A 238 2.70 -11.60 20.30
N LEU A 239 3.94 -12.00 20.02
CA LEU A 239 4.67 -13.02 20.79
C LEU A 239 4.84 -12.60 22.27
N ALA A 240 5.18 -11.33 22.52
CA ALA A 240 5.25 -10.79 23.88
C ALA A 240 3.88 -10.74 24.60
N HIS A 241 2.79 -10.88 23.85
CA HIS A 241 1.41 -10.91 24.34
C HIS A 241 0.78 -12.31 24.31
N VAL A 242 1.56 -13.38 24.14
CA VAL A 242 1.05 -14.75 24.28
C VAL A 242 0.36 -14.92 25.63
N SER A 243 -0.81 -15.53 25.60
CA SER A 243 -1.73 -15.66 26.74
C SER A 243 -2.36 -14.37 27.27
N LYS A 244 -2.16 -13.23 26.62
CA LYS A 244 -2.82 -11.96 26.93
C LYS A 244 -3.85 -11.62 25.85
N LYS A 245 -4.83 -10.81 26.23
CA LYS A 245 -5.82 -10.25 25.32
C LYS A 245 -5.21 -9.07 24.57
N VAL A 246 -5.47 -8.99 23.27
CA VAL A 246 -5.00 -7.93 22.38
C VAL A 246 -6.10 -7.47 21.44
N HIS A 247 -5.88 -6.33 20.83
CA HIS A 247 -6.62 -5.79 19.70
C HIS A 247 -5.69 -5.78 18.48
N VAL A 248 -6.08 -6.47 17.41
CA VAL A 248 -5.26 -6.60 16.20
C VAL A 248 -5.97 -6.00 15.01
N LEU A 249 -5.28 -5.11 14.28
CA LEU A 249 -5.71 -4.64 12.98
C LEU A 249 -4.94 -5.39 11.89
N GLY A 250 -5.65 -5.94 10.90
CA GLY A 250 -5.02 -6.67 9.82
C GLY A 250 -5.93 -6.87 8.62
N THR A 251 -5.34 -7.16 7.46
CA THR A 251 -6.10 -7.48 6.24
C THR A 251 -6.40 -8.97 6.19
N VAL A 252 -7.66 -9.35 5.92
CA VAL A 252 -8.03 -10.74 5.65
C VAL A 252 -7.43 -11.18 4.32
N SER A 253 -6.41 -12.03 4.36
CA SER A 253 -5.68 -12.44 3.16
C SER A 253 -6.32 -13.63 2.45
N LYS A 254 -6.76 -14.64 3.22
CA LYS A 254 -7.35 -15.87 2.72
C LYS A 254 -8.06 -16.64 3.85
N VAL A 255 -9.14 -17.32 3.49
CA VAL A 255 -9.79 -18.34 4.33
C VAL A 255 -9.34 -19.74 3.89
N PHE A 256 -9.08 -20.60 4.86
CA PHE A 256 -8.67 -21.99 4.68
C PHE A 256 -9.72 -22.90 5.31
N TYR A 257 -10.27 -23.78 4.48
CA TYR A 257 -11.20 -24.82 4.92
C TYR A 257 -10.42 -26.12 5.19
N PRO A 258 -10.73 -26.83 6.28
CA PRO A 258 -10.09 -28.10 6.56
C PRO A 258 -10.56 -29.17 5.55
N GLU A 259 -9.64 -30.02 5.09
CA GLU A 259 -9.97 -31.16 4.20
C GLU A 259 -10.77 -32.26 4.93
N SER A 260 -10.71 -32.28 6.27
CA SER A 260 -11.41 -33.24 7.14
C SER A 260 -11.78 -32.57 8.48
N LYS A 261 -11.79 -33.31 9.60
CA LYS A 261 -12.05 -32.73 10.92
C LYS A 261 -10.99 -31.68 11.26
N GLY A 262 -11.42 -30.44 11.51
CA GLY A 262 -10.54 -29.35 11.92
C GLY A 262 -11.25 -28.00 11.95
N PRO A 263 -10.59 -26.95 12.46
CA PRO A 263 -11.14 -25.61 12.43
C PRO A 263 -10.98 -24.97 11.05
N ILE A 264 -11.91 -24.06 10.72
CA ILE A 264 -11.72 -23.10 9.62
C ILE A 264 -10.72 -22.05 10.10
N LYS A 265 -9.81 -21.61 9.21
CA LYS A 265 -8.80 -20.59 9.54
C LYS A 265 -8.92 -19.39 8.60
N ALA A 266 -8.93 -18.18 9.14
CA ALA A 266 -8.74 -16.98 8.35
C ALA A 266 -7.36 -16.37 8.65
N ALA A 267 -6.56 -16.12 7.62
CA ALA A 267 -5.24 -15.52 7.80
C ALA A 267 -5.31 -14.00 7.71
N LEU A 268 -4.79 -13.31 8.73
CA LEU A 268 -4.53 -11.88 8.69
C LEU A 268 -3.06 -11.61 8.34
N SER A 269 -2.85 -10.76 7.35
CA SER A 269 -1.49 -10.32 6.97
C SER A 269 -1.53 -9.02 6.18
N ARG A 270 -0.61 -8.09 6.49
CA ARG A 270 -0.33 -6.93 5.63
C ARG A 270 1.11 -6.84 5.13
N SER A 271 1.97 -7.80 5.46
CA SER A 271 3.32 -7.91 4.93
C SER A 271 3.58 -9.33 4.43
N LYS A 272 4.74 -9.57 3.82
CA LYS A 272 5.21 -10.94 3.51
C LYS A 272 5.68 -11.69 4.76
N GLU A 273 5.82 -10.99 5.89
CA GLU A 273 6.43 -11.49 7.11
C GLU A 273 5.32 -11.95 8.05
N GLY A 274 5.24 -13.28 8.20
CA GLY A 274 4.31 -13.98 9.09
C GLY A 274 2.82 -13.69 8.86
N ARG A 275 2.00 -14.48 9.55
CA ARG A 275 0.53 -14.39 9.50
C ARG A 275 0.01 -14.62 10.90
N LEU A 276 -1.05 -13.91 11.25
CA LEU A 276 -1.87 -14.26 12.42
C LEU A 276 -3.08 -15.05 11.91
N TYR A 277 -3.35 -16.22 12.48
CA TYR A 277 -4.54 -16.99 12.14
C TYR A 277 -5.68 -16.72 13.11
N LEU A 278 -6.88 -16.49 12.58
CA LEU A 278 -8.13 -16.55 13.33
C LEU A 278 -8.69 -17.95 13.19
N ILE A 279 -8.95 -18.61 14.32
CA ILE A 279 -9.33 -20.02 14.37
C ILE A 279 -10.80 -20.14 14.74
N PHE A 280 -11.57 -20.85 13.91
CA PHE A 280 -13.00 -21.08 14.10
C PHE A 280 -13.25 -22.59 14.22
N PHE A 281 -13.44 -23.08 15.45
CA PHE A 281 -13.88 -24.48 15.67
C PHE A 281 -15.38 -24.65 15.45
N ASN A 282 -16.17 -23.59 15.68
CA ASN A 282 -17.61 -23.61 15.46
C ASN A 282 -17.93 -22.99 14.09
N ARG A 283 -18.48 -23.81 13.19
CA ARG A 283 -18.87 -23.37 11.84
C ARG A 283 -19.94 -22.28 11.85
N LYS A 284 -20.89 -22.31 12.79
CA LYS A 284 -21.92 -21.27 12.92
C LYS A 284 -21.31 -19.92 13.27
N VAL A 285 -20.32 -19.88 14.16
CA VAL A 285 -19.57 -18.65 14.50
C VAL A 285 -18.84 -18.10 13.28
N PHE A 286 -18.25 -18.96 12.45
CA PHE A 286 -17.60 -18.54 11.20
C PHE A 286 -18.61 -17.94 10.21
N GLU A 287 -19.74 -18.60 10.00
CA GLU A 287 -20.80 -18.14 9.08
C GLU A 287 -21.39 -16.80 9.55
N GLU A 288 -21.65 -16.65 10.85
CA GLU A 288 -22.17 -15.40 11.44
C GLU A 288 -21.13 -14.27 11.44
N ALA A 289 -19.83 -14.58 11.56
CA ALA A 289 -18.76 -13.59 11.46
C ALA A 289 -18.64 -13.02 10.04
N ARG A 290 -19.05 -13.76 9.00
CA ARG A 290 -18.99 -13.33 7.59
C ARG A 290 -17.61 -12.87 7.10
N ILE A 291 -16.54 -13.34 7.74
CA ILE A 291 -15.17 -12.87 7.45
C ILE A 291 -14.72 -13.12 6.00
N GLU A 292 -15.29 -14.13 5.32
CA GLU A 292 -14.98 -14.40 3.92
C GLU A 292 -15.41 -13.28 2.97
N ASP A 293 -16.48 -12.55 3.30
CA ASP A 293 -16.95 -11.38 2.53
C ASP A 293 -15.95 -10.22 2.58
N PHE A 294 -15.03 -10.25 3.55
CA PHE A 294 -14.04 -9.19 3.83
C PHE A 294 -12.62 -9.56 3.40
N VAL A 295 -12.46 -10.57 2.55
CA VAL A 295 -11.14 -10.86 1.94
C VAL A 295 -10.62 -9.62 1.19
N GLN A 296 -9.36 -9.25 1.45
CA GLN A 296 -8.69 -7.99 1.05
C GLN A 296 -9.10 -6.73 1.81
N GLU A 297 -10.02 -6.82 2.77
CA GLU A 297 -10.42 -5.72 3.66
C GLU A 297 -9.77 -5.83 5.04
N TYR A 298 -9.74 -4.69 5.74
CA TYR A 298 -9.26 -4.63 7.12
C TYR A 298 -10.30 -5.17 8.09
N VAL A 299 -9.83 -5.87 9.12
CA VAL A 299 -10.61 -6.27 10.28
C VAL A 299 -9.88 -5.87 11.55
N TRP A 300 -10.65 -5.53 12.58
CA TRP A 300 -10.18 -5.32 13.94
C TRP A 300 -10.65 -6.50 14.77
N VAL A 301 -9.69 -7.30 15.26
CA VAL A 301 -9.94 -8.49 16.04
C VAL A 301 -9.56 -8.28 17.50
N GLU A 302 -10.41 -8.76 18.40
CA GLU A 302 -10.15 -8.80 19.84
C GLU A 302 -10.08 -10.25 20.31
N GLY A 303 -9.00 -10.62 21.01
CA GLY A 303 -8.87 -11.98 21.52
C GLY A 303 -7.54 -12.27 22.20
N LYS A 304 -7.44 -13.47 22.76
CA LYS A 304 -6.23 -13.96 23.43
C LYS A 304 -5.27 -14.54 22.39
N VAL A 305 -4.02 -14.08 22.39
CA VAL A 305 -2.99 -14.63 21.50
C VAL A 305 -2.52 -15.99 22.04
N SER A 306 -2.43 -16.97 21.17
CA SER A 306 -1.75 -18.25 21.42
C SER A 306 -0.81 -18.59 20.28
N THR A 307 0.03 -19.61 20.49
CA THR A 307 0.85 -20.18 19.45
C THR A 307 0.47 -21.63 19.18
N TYR A 308 0.65 -22.07 17.94
CA TYR A 308 0.61 -23.49 17.60
C TYR A 308 1.82 -23.86 16.75
N THR A 309 2.35 -25.07 16.95
CA THR A 309 3.40 -25.61 16.09
C THR A 309 2.78 -26.28 14.88
N GLU A 310 3.04 -25.77 13.69
CA GLU A 310 2.57 -26.39 12.45
C GLU A 310 3.26 -27.73 12.23
N LYS A 311 2.46 -28.81 12.12
CA LYS A 311 2.98 -30.18 12.03
C LYS A 311 3.96 -30.39 10.87
N ARG A 312 3.70 -29.78 9.71
CA ARG A 312 4.49 -29.95 8.48
C ARG A 312 5.78 -29.13 8.49
N SER A 313 5.70 -27.83 8.74
CA SER A 313 6.87 -26.94 8.69
C SER A 313 7.65 -26.87 10.01
N LYS A 314 7.07 -27.39 11.11
CA LYS A 314 7.57 -27.24 12.49
C LYS A 314 7.71 -25.78 12.94
N LYS A 315 7.14 -24.83 12.19
CA LYS A 315 7.14 -23.41 12.56
C LYS A 315 6.08 -23.13 13.61
N GLU A 316 6.44 -22.28 14.55
CA GLU A 316 5.48 -21.69 15.47
C GLU A 316 4.68 -20.61 14.73
N MET A 317 3.37 -20.68 14.85
CA MET A 317 2.44 -19.74 14.23
C MET A 317 1.61 -19.08 15.33
N LEU A 318 1.36 -17.79 15.19
CA LEU A 318 0.47 -17.04 16.08
C LEU A 318 -0.98 -17.23 15.65
N GLU A 319 -1.86 -17.34 16.64
CA GLU A 319 -3.30 -17.47 16.41
C GLU A 319 -4.15 -16.78 17.48
N ILE A 320 -5.41 -16.49 17.13
CA ILE A 320 -6.46 -16.05 18.03
C ILE A 320 -7.67 -16.97 17.81
N LEU A 321 -8.19 -17.56 18.89
CA LEU A 321 -9.44 -18.30 18.86
C LEU A 321 -10.63 -17.34 18.76
N ILE A 322 -11.53 -17.61 17.82
CA ILE A 322 -12.80 -16.89 17.65
C ILE A 322 -13.95 -17.80 18.11
N GLU A 323 -14.53 -17.44 19.25
CA GLU A 323 -15.66 -18.13 19.89
C GLU A 323 -16.98 -17.39 19.64
N ARG A 324 -16.91 -16.09 19.36
CA ARG A 324 -18.06 -15.24 19.07
C ARG A 324 -17.81 -14.32 17.88
N PRO A 325 -18.83 -14.04 17.04
CA PRO A 325 -18.68 -13.14 15.90
C PRO A 325 -18.26 -11.71 16.29
N ASP A 326 -18.68 -11.23 17.46
CA ASP A 326 -18.40 -9.87 17.98
C ASP A 326 -16.93 -9.61 18.32
N GLN A 327 -16.09 -10.65 18.33
CA GLN A 327 -14.63 -10.51 18.41
C GLN A 327 -14.04 -9.85 17.16
N ILE A 328 -14.78 -9.80 16.05
CA ILE A 328 -14.33 -9.24 14.79
C ILE A 328 -15.20 -8.05 14.42
N ARG A 329 -14.55 -6.91 14.21
CA ARG A 329 -15.18 -5.67 13.75
C ARG A 329 -14.73 -5.38 12.33
N TYR A 330 -15.64 -4.79 11.55
CA TYR A 330 -15.46 -4.47 10.14
C TYR A 330 -15.62 -2.97 9.93
N ALA A 331 -15.08 -2.45 8.82
CA ALA A 331 -15.40 -1.09 8.41
C ALA A 331 -16.86 -0.99 7.93
N GLU A 332 -17.52 0.09 8.31
CA GLU A 332 -18.90 0.37 7.89
C GLU A 332 -18.92 0.83 6.42
N GLY A 333 -19.97 0.45 5.67
CA GLY A 333 -20.21 0.94 4.30
C GLY A 333 -19.31 0.32 3.21
N LEU A 334 -18.69 -0.85 3.48
CA LEU A 334 -17.84 -1.58 2.53
C LEU A 334 -18.60 -2.48 1.55
#